data_AF-A0AAD8AVH7-F1
#
_entry.id   AF-A0AAD8AVH7-F1
#
_cell.length_a   1.000
_cell.length_b   1.000
_cell.length_c   1.000
_cell.angle_alpha   90.00
_cell.angle_beta   90.00
_cell.angle_gamma   90.00
#
_symmetry.space_group_name_H-M   'P 1'
#
loop_
_entity.id
_entity.type
_entity.pdbx_description
1 polymer ?
#
loop_
_entity_poly.entity_id
_entity_poly.type
_entity_poly.pdbx_seq_one_letter_code
_entity_poly.pdbx_strand_id
1 'polypeptide(L)'
;METICFKSIVLFLLLTALDGAVLRQSIVCGGGDCLLGEFYDADVQICRPCLNRTFMDMNYQSCNACKTCTDIRSPGVLVQFPCNQSRDTVFVCAERYFKTKSDLDIYTCAPCTVCKQGHHILSGCTPLRDTICGSDADSGEDSGSGNISGWLIPLLSVSIPALILIIAFAIVSLNKVSSIQRKFLCHRSKEEDEVSIVETYKHLQEERKEKRKKKKSKEKEKAKGKEATPTES
;
A
#
# COMPACT_ATOMS: atom_id res chain seq x y z
N MET A 1 23.66 35.57 -37.21
CA MET A 1 23.04 35.31 -35.89
C MET A 1 21.63 34.71 -35.97
N GLU A 2 21.19 34.17 -37.13
CA GLU A 2 19.81 33.68 -37.30
C GLU A 2 19.66 32.16 -37.47
N THR A 3 20.75 31.40 -37.59
CA THR A 3 20.70 29.95 -37.83
C THR A 3 20.66 29.07 -36.57
N ILE A 4 20.78 29.68 -35.38
CA ILE A 4 20.84 28.94 -34.10
C ILE A 4 19.42 28.67 -33.54
N CYS A 5 18.42 29.47 -33.90
CA CYS A 5 17.04 29.28 -33.41
C CYS A 5 16.33 28.08 -34.06
N PHE A 6 16.52 27.84 -35.35
CA PHE A 6 15.75 26.84 -36.09
C PHE A 6 16.07 25.40 -35.69
N LYS A 7 17.35 25.08 -35.42
CA LYS A 7 17.75 23.75 -34.95
C LYS A 7 17.21 23.44 -33.54
N SER A 8 17.06 24.46 -32.69
CA SER A 8 16.53 24.30 -31.35
C SER A 8 15.03 24.04 -31.36
N ILE A 9 14.27 24.74 -32.22
CA ILE A 9 12.82 24.56 -32.37
C ILE A 9 12.48 23.18 -32.95
N VAL A 10 13.22 22.73 -33.97
CA VAL A 10 12.99 21.40 -34.58
C VAL A 10 13.35 20.28 -33.60
N LEU A 11 14.39 20.44 -32.77
CA LEU A 11 14.73 19.48 -31.73
C LEU A 11 13.67 19.46 -30.61
N PHE A 12 13.13 20.62 -30.21
CA PHE A 12 12.03 20.69 -29.25
C PHE A 12 10.75 20.05 -29.77
N LEU A 13 10.40 20.28 -31.05
CA LEU A 13 9.22 19.67 -31.68
C LEU A 13 9.37 18.15 -31.83
N LEU A 14 10.58 17.66 -32.15
CA LEU A 14 10.88 16.21 -32.18
C LEU A 14 10.82 15.57 -30.79
N LEU A 15 11.27 16.28 -29.73
CA LEU A 15 11.14 15.80 -28.36
C LEU A 15 9.67 15.74 -27.91
N THR A 16 8.85 16.75 -28.24
CA THR A 16 7.40 16.71 -27.93
C THR A 16 6.62 15.66 -28.73
N ALA A 17 7.10 15.27 -29.92
CA ALA A 17 6.48 14.22 -30.72
C ALA A 17 6.82 12.80 -30.19
N LEU A 18 7.96 12.63 -29.51
CA LEU A 18 8.34 11.39 -28.81
C LEU A 18 7.72 11.29 -27.41
N ASP A 19 7.42 12.42 -26.76
CA ASP A 19 6.74 12.47 -25.45
C ASP A 19 5.21 12.26 -25.52
N GLY A 20 4.62 12.14 -26.71
CA GLY A 20 3.20 11.79 -26.88
C GLY A 20 2.81 10.41 -26.33
N ALA A 21 3.77 9.63 -25.84
CA ALA A 21 3.54 8.33 -25.21
C ALA A 21 3.60 8.36 -23.67
N VAL A 22 3.96 9.48 -23.03
CA VAL A 22 4.25 9.49 -21.58
C VAL A 22 3.46 10.58 -20.88
N LEU A 23 2.20 10.26 -20.56
CA LEU A 23 1.52 10.54 -19.30
C LEU A 23 0.08 10.01 -19.40
N ARG A 24 -0.07 8.70 -19.69
CA ARG A 24 -1.21 7.99 -19.15
C ARG A 24 -0.92 7.82 -17.66
N GLN A 25 -1.02 8.92 -16.92
CA GLN A 25 -0.97 8.93 -15.47
C GLN A 25 -2.25 8.22 -15.05
N SER A 26 -2.17 6.89 -15.00
CA SER A 26 -3.20 6.07 -14.40
C SER A 26 -3.22 6.51 -12.94
N ILE A 27 -4.15 7.41 -12.62
CA ILE A 27 -4.50 7.74 -11.25
C ILE A 27 -5.20 6.49 -10.72
N VAL A 28 -4.39 5.50 -10.35
CA VAL A 28 -4.82 4.25 -9.75
C VAL A 28 -4.97 4.53 -8.26
N CYS A 29 -5.96 5.37 -7.95
CA CYS A 29 -6.44 5.66 -6.60
C CYS A 29 -5.44 6.46 -5.73
N GLY A 30 -5.96 7.48 -5.03
CA GLY A 30 -5.28 8.14 -3.91
C GLY A 30 -3.85 8.69 -4.09
N GLY A 31 -3.31 8.83 -5.32
CA GLY A 31 -1.95 9.31 -5.55
C GLY A 31 -0.93 8.28 -6.05
N GLY A 32 -1.37 7.06 -6.45
CA GLY A 32 -0.53 6.10 -7.16
C GLY A 32 -0.58 4.67 -6.64
N ASP A 33 -1.21 4.44 -5.48
CA ASP A 33 -1.32 3.15 -4.81
C ASP A 33 -2.75 2.92 -4.30
N CYS A 34 -3.16 1.65 -4.20
CA CYS A 34 -4.48 1.31 -3.67
C CYS A 34 -4.53 1.44 -2.15
N LEU A 35 -5.70 1.82 -1.66
CA LEU A 35 -5.94 1.90 -0.23
C LEU A 35 -6.13 0.50 0.36
N LEU A 36 -5.92 0.40 1.67
CA LEU A 36 -6.16 -0.83 2.43
C LEU A 36 -7.59 -1.33 2.21
N GLY A 37 -7.71 -2.58 1.76
CA GLY A 37 -8.97 -3.23 1.49
C GLY A 37 -9.70 -2.79 0.21
N GLU A 38 -9.00 -2.12 -0.70
CA GLU A 38 -9.47 -1.86 -2.06
C GLU A 38 -8.55 -2.51 -3.07
N PHE A 39 -9.10 -2.90 -4.22
CA PHE A 39 -8.34 -3.39 -5.37
C PHE A 39 -8.69 -2.56 -6.60
N TYR A 40 -7.77 -2.52 -7.56
CA TYR A 40 -7.98 -1.82 -8.83
C TYR A 40 -8.69 -2.70 -9.85
N ASP A 41 -9.87 -2.25 -10.28
CA ASP A 41 -10.66 -2.90 -11.33
C ASP A 41 -10.30 -2.28 -12.68
N ALA A 42 -9.54 -3.02 -13.50
CA ALA A 42 -9.03 -2.54 -14.78
C ALA A 42 -10.14 -2.31 -15.83
N ASP A 43 -11.29 -2.99 -15.71
CA ASP A 43 -12.39 -2.91 -16.67
C ASP A 43 -13.10 -1.56 -16.56
N VAL A 44 -13.24 -1.06 -15.33
CA VAL A 44 -13.92 0.21 -15.01
C VAL A 44 -12.97 1.32 -14.56
N GLN A 45 -11.66 1.04 -14.51
CA GLN A 45 -10.60 1.97 -14.11
C GLN A 45 -10.86 2.67 -12.77
N ILE A 46 -11.41 1.93 -11.80
CA ILE A 46 -11.76 2.46 -10.47
C ILE A 46 -11.33 1.48 -9.38
N CYS A 47 -10.99 1.99 -8.19
CA CYS A 47 -10.85 1.14 -7.01
C CYS A 47 -12.20 0.68 -6.50
N ARG A 48 -12.27 -0.59 -6.13
CA ARG A 48 -13.44 -1.19 -5.50
C ARG A 48 -13.03 -1.81 -4.16
N PRO A 49 -13.90 -1.73 -3.15
CA PRO A 49 -13.64 -2.40 -1.88
C PRO A 49 -13.68 -3.91 -2.07
N CYS A 50 -12.87 -4.61 -1.27
CA CYS A 50 -12.92 -6.06 -1.18
C CYS A 50 -14.30 -6.55 -0.72
N LEU A 51 -14.77 -7.63 -1.34
CA LEU A 51 -16.03 -8.27 -0.98
C LEU A 51 -15.88 -9.05 0.34
N ASN A 52 -17.01 -9.47 0.92
CA ASN A 52 -17.00 -10.28 2.14
C ASN A 52 -16.16 -11.56 1.96
N ARG A 53 -15.38 -11.91 2.99
CA ARG A 53 -14.38 -12.99 2.98
C ARG A 53 -13.19 -12.78 2.03
N THR A 54 -12.95 -11.55 1.62
CA THR A 54 -11.73 -11.18 0.91
C THR A 54 -11.08 -9.96 1.55
N PHE A 55 -9.76 -9.84 1.39
CA PHE A 55 -8.98 -8.74 1.97
C PHE A 55 -7.84 -8.29 1.05
N MET A 56 -7.35 -7.07 1.25
CA MET A 56 -6.14 -6.56 0.63
C MET A 56 -5.30 -5.79 1.66
N ASP A 57 -4.06 -6.24 1.84
CA ASP A 57 -3.07 -5.66 2.74
C ASP A 57 -2.01 -4.84 1.98
N MET A 58 -1.28 -3.99 2.69
CA MET A 58 -0.21 -3.15 2.11
C MET A 58 1.02 -3.96 1.62
N ASN A 59 1.10 -5.25 1.95
CA ASN A 59 2.25 -6.08 1.65
C ASN A 59 2.20 -6.71 0.25
N TYR A 60 1.25 -6.31 -0.59
CA TYR A 60 1.01 -6.92 -1.89
C TYR A 60 1.51 -6.03 -3.02
N GLN A 61 2.42 -6.57 -3.83
CA GLN A 61 3.07 -5.86 -4.93
C GLN A 61 2.11 -5.51 -6.07
N SER A 62 0.95 -6.15 -6.15
CA SER A 62 -0.04 -5.95 -7.22
C SER A 62 -1.45 -5.80 -6.67
N CYS A 63 -1.94 -4.58 -6.67
CA CYS A 63 -3.29 -4.14 -6.33
C CYS A 63 -4.49 -4.76 -7.07
N ASN A 64 -4.29 -5.81 -7.85
CA ASN A 64 -5.21 -6.14 -8.95
C ASN A 64 -6.38 -7.03 -8.50
N ALA A 65 -6.25 -7.71 -7.35
CA ALA A 65 -7.27 -8.62 -6.85
C ALA A 65 -7.16 -8.84 -5.34
N CYS A 66 -8.30 -8.82 -4.64
CA CYS A 66 -8.35 -9.18 -3.23
C CYS A 66 -8.01 -10.65 -3.01
N LYS A 67 -7.34 -10.94 -1.89
CA LYS A 67 -7.04 -12.31 -1.44
C LYS A 67 -8.26 -12.87 -0.71
N THR A 68 -8.45 -14.18 -0.80
CA THR A 68 -9.46 -14.85 0.02
C THR A 68 -8.95 -14.95 1.46
N CYS A 69 -9.82 -14.68 2.44
CA CYS A 69 -9.48 -14.85 3.83
C CYS A 69 -9.13 -16.32 4.12
N THR A 70 -8.08 -16.53 4.90
CA THR A 70 -7.71 -17.84 5.41
C THR A 70 -8.82 -18.36 6.33
N ASP A 71 -9.29 -19.58 6.07
CA ASP A 71 -10.25 -20.33 6.91
C ASP A 71 -9.61 -21.66 7.32
N ILE A 72 -9.16 -21.75 8.58
CA ILE A 72 -8.54 -22.95 9.14
C ILE A 72 -9.55 -23.64 10.05
N ARG A 73 -9.92 -24.88 9.69
CA ARG A 73 -10.79 -25.74 10.49
C ARG A 73 -10.02 -26.93 11.02
N SER A 74 -9.17 -26.68 12.02
CA SER A 74 -8.45 -27.73 12.74
C SER A 74 -8.71 -27.64 14.24
N PRO A 75 -8.65 -28.78 14.97
CA PRO A 75 -8.84 -28.78 16.41
C PRO A 75 -7.76 -27.92 17.08
N GLY A 76 -8.17 -27.18 18.11
CA GLY A 76 -7.26 -26.33 18.87
C GLY A 76 -6.88 -25.02 18.17
N VAL A 77 -7.57 -24.61 17.11
CA VAL A 77 -7.43 -23.26 16.53
C VAL A 77 -8.47 -22.31 17.10
N LEU A 78 -8.03 -21.12 17.51
CA LEU A 78 -8.88 -20.01 17.93
C LEU A 78 -8.67 -18.83 16.99
N VAL A 79 -9.77 -18.15 16.63
CA VAL A 79 -9.70 -16.89 15.89
C VAL A 79 -9.34 -15.78 16.87
N GLN A 80 -8.15 -15.21 16.73
CA GLN A 80 -7.73 -14.06 17.51
C GLN A 80 -8.28 -12.76 16.92
N PHE A 81 -8.19 -12.62 15.60
CA PHE A 81 -8.79 -11.52 14.87
C PHE A 81 -9.56 -12.03 13.66
N PRO A 82 -10.85 -11.67 13.51
CA PRO A 82 -11.60 -12.05 12.33
C PRO A 82 -11.06 -11.33 11.09
N CYS A 83 -11.25 -11.94 9.93
CA CYS A 83 -10.96 -11.30 8.66
C CYS A 83 -11.80 -10.04 8.47
N ASN A 84 -11.20 -9.02 7.85
CA ASN A 84 -11.88 -7.84 7.36
C ASN A 84 -11.32 -7.47 5.99
N GLN A 85 -11.76 -6.35 5.40
CA GLN A 85 -11.31 -5.95 4.07
C GLN A 85 -9.81 -5.63 4.01
N SER A 86 -9.16 -5.24 5.11
CA SER A 86 -7.76 -4.79 5.12
C SER A 86 -6.77 -5.80 5.72
N ARG A 87 -7.25 -6.92 6.24
CA ARG A 87 -6.44 -7.90 6.96
C ARG A 87 -7.08 -9.29 6.92
N ASP A 88 -6.24 -10.29 6.77
CA ASP A 88 -6.63 -11.69 6.90
C ASP A 88 -7.14 -12.05 8.31
N THR A 89 -7.76 -13.22 8.42
CA THR A 89 -8.01 -13.87 9.72
C THR A 89 -6.67 -14.17 10.40
N VAL A 90 -6.55 -13.77 11.66
CA VAL A 90 -5.40 -14.12 12.50
C VAL A 90 -5.83 -15.21 13.48
N PHE A 91 -5.11 -16.32 13.43
CA PHE A 91 -5.36 -17.50 14.27
C PHE A 91 -4.29 -17.64 15.35
N VAL A 92 -4.71 -18.17 16.49
CA VAL A 92 -3.85 -18.57 17.60
C VAL A 92 -4.20 -20.00 18.03
N CYS A 93 -3.22 -20.78 18.48
CA CYS A 93 -3.50 -22.10 19.04
C CYS A 93 -4.10 -21.97 20.45
N ALA A 94 -5.11 -22.79 20.72
CA ALA A 94 -5.73 -22.94 22.02
C ALA A 94 -4.72 -23.45 23.06
N GLU A 95 -5.09 -23.37 24.33
CA GLU A 95 -4.32 -24.01 25.39
C GLU A 95 -4.14 -25.51 25.10
N ARG A 96 -2.96 -26.04 25.41
CA ARG A 96 -2.55 -27.42 25.09
C ARG A 96 -2.36 -27.70 23.59
N TYR A 97 -2.26 -26.67 22.76
CA TYR A 97 -1.83 -26.77 21.37
C TYR A 97 -0.69 -25.80 21.05
N PHE A 98 0.15 -26.16 20.08
CA PHE A 98 1.21 -25.30 19.58
C PHE A 98 1.20 -25.23 18.04
N LYS A 99 1.72 -24.12 17.53
CA LYS A 99 1.82 -23.86 16.09
C LYS A 99 2.89 -24.75 15.45
N THR A 100 2.48 -25.58 14.50
CA THR A 100 3.37 -26.36 13.64
C THR A 100 3.20 -25.96 12.18
N LYS A 101 4.25 -26.18 11.39
CA LYS A 101 4.25 -25.91 9.95
C LYS A 101 3.82 -27.18 9.22
N SER A 102 2.78 -27.10 8.38
CA SER A 102 2.41 -28.20 7.50
C SER A 102 3.19 -28.16 6.18
N ASP A 103 3.14 -29.26 5.43
CA ASP A 103 3.82 -29.40 4.12
C ASP A 103 3.38 -28.37 3.07
N LEU A 104 2.23 -27.73 3.28
CA LEU A 104 1.67 -26.70 2.38
C LEU A 104 2.04 -25.27 2.79
N ASP A 105 3.03 -25.10 3.68
CA ASP A 105 3.37 -23.82 4.33
C ASP A 105 2.21 -23.19 5.14
N ILE A 106 1.09 -23.89 5.30
CA ILE A 106 -0.04 -23.49 6.13
C ILE A 106 0.27 -23.85 7.57
N TYR A 107 0.03 -22.92 8.48
CA TYR A 107 0.19 -23.18 9.91
C TYR A 107 -0.99 -24.00 10.45
N THR A 108 -0.70 -25.01 11.27
CA THR A 108 -1.71 -25.82 11.95
C THR A 108 -1.41 -25.91 13.44
N CYS A 109 -2.41 -26.25 14.24
CA CYS A 109 -2.24 -26.47 15.68
C CYS A 109 -2.12 -27.96 15.96
N ALA A 110 -1.02 -28.36 16.58
CA ALA A 110 -0.79 -29.72 17.05
C ALA A 110 -0.96 -29.77 18.57
N PRO A 111 -1.50 -30.87 19.14
CA PRO A 111 -1.59 -31.02 20.58
C PRO A 111 -0.18 -31.07 21.19
N CYS A 112 -0.02 -30.47 22.38
CA CYS A 112 1.25 -30.47 23.07
C CYS A 112 1.65 -31.88 23.52
N THR A 113 2.94 -32.18 23.44
CA THR A 113 3.53 -33.40 23.95
C THR A 113 3.36 -33.49 25.46
N VAL A 114 2.94 -34.67 25.94
CA VAL A 114 2.88 -35.02 27.36
C VAL A 114 4.09 -35.88 27.70
N CYS A 115 4.86 -35.48 28.71
CA CYS A 115 6.05 -36.23 29.12
C CYS A 115 5.66 -37.60 29.69
N LYS A 116 6.40 -38.63 29.26
CA LYS A 116 6.22 -40.01 29.74
C LYS A 116 6.69 -40.13 31.19
N GLN A 117 6.31 -41.24 31.83
CA GLN A 117 6.74 -41.53 33.20
C GLN A 117 8.27 -41.59 33.30
N GLY A 118 8.85 -40.96 34.33
CA GLY A 118 10.30 -40.81 34.48
C GLY A 118 10.93 -39.66 33.67
N HIS A 119 10.11 -38.80 33.05
CA HIS A 119 10.55 -37.56 32.41
C HIS A 119 9.86 -36.36 33.07
N HIS A 120 10.56 -35.23 33.17
CA HIS A 120 10.04 -33.99 33.71
C HIS A 120 9.93 -32.92 32.62
N ILE A 121 9.07 -31.92 32.83
CA ILE A 121 8.89 -30.81 31.88
C ILE A 121 10.06 -29.84 32.06
N LEU A 122 10.91 -29.70 31.05
CA LEU A 122 11.97 -28.69 30.99
C LEU A 122 11.43 -27.34 30.52
N SER A 123 10.52 -27.36 29.54
CA SER A 123 9.81 -26.18 29.06
C SER A 123 8.34 -26.50 28.84
N GLY A 124 7.47 -25.69 29.43
CA GLY A 124 6.02 -25.80 29.22
C GLY A 124 5.63 -25.49 27.78
N CYS A 125 4.51 -26.05 27.36
CA CYS A 125 3.94 -25.76 26.05
C CYS A 125 3.45 -24.31 25.96
N THR A 126 3.65 -23.70 24.79
CA THR A 126 3.13 -22.37 24.44
C THR A 126 2.43 -22.45 23.08
N PRO A 127 1.61 -21.46 22.70
CA PRO A 127 0.99 -21.44 21.37
C PRO A 127 1.98 -21.46 20.20
N LEU A 128 3.27 -21.22 20.44
CA LEU A 128 4.33 -21.20 19.43
C LEU A 128 5.33 -22.36 19.53
N ARG A 129 5.35 -23.10 20.65
CA ARG A 129 6.37 -24.11 20.93
C ARG A 129 5.79 -25.26 21.74
N ASP A 130 6.14 -26.49 21.35
CA ASP A 130 5.75 -27.70 22.06
C ASP A 130 6.38 -27.79 23.47
N THR A 131 5.85 -28.70 24.30
CA THR A 131 6.48 -29.11 25.57
C THR A 131 7.82 -29.77 25.29
N ILE A 132 8.85 -29.39 26.05
CA ILE A 132 10.14 -30.08 26.04
C ILE A 132 10.25 -30.94 27.30
N CYS A 133 10.52 -32.23 27.11
CA CYS A 133 10.68 -33.20 28.19
C CYS A 133 12.17 -33.52 28.40
N GLY A 134 12.61 -33.54 29.65
CA GLY A 134 13.94 -34.00 30.06
C GLY A 134 13.85 -35.33 30.81
N SER A 135 14.88 -36.16 30.69
CA SER A 135 15.04 -37.35 31.53
C SER A 135 16.01 -37.07 32.67
N ASP A 136 15.83 -37.74 33.81
CA ASP A 136 16.71 -37.57 34.98
C ASP A 136 18.16 -38.07 34.75
N ALA A 137 18.42 -38.72 33.60
CA ALA A 137 19.76 -39.12 33.15
C ALA A 137 20.51 -38.01 32.36
N ASP A 138 19.83 -36.91 32.02
CA ASP A 138 20.36 -35.83 31.17
C ASP A 138 20.96 -34.68 32.00
N SER A 139 21.20 -34.91 33.30
CA SER A 139 21.92 -33.98 34.18
C SER A 139 23.43 -33.96 33.94
N GLY A 140 23.92 -34.67 32.90
CA GLY A 140 25.31 -34.65 32.48
C GLY A 140 25.48 -33.72 31.29
N GLU A 141 26.02 -32.53 31.56
CA GLU A 141 26.97 -31.82 30.70
C GLU A 141 26.69 -31.85 29.19
N ASP A 142 26.10 -30.78 28.66
CA ASP A 142 26.59 -30.20 27.40
C ASP A 142 26.14 -28.74 27.29
N SER A 143 26.74 -27.91 28.17
CA SER A 143 27.05 -26.54 27.79
C SER A 143 28.11 -26.59 26.68
N GLY A 144 27.67 -26.89 25.46
CA GLY A 144 28.43 -26.72 24.23
C GLY A 144 28.68 -25.24 23.97
N SER A 145 29.49 -24.63 24.82
CA SER A 145 30.19 -23.38 24.55
C SER A 145 31.10 -23.67 23.38
N GLY A 146 30.58 -23.45 22.17
CA GLY A 146 31.34 -23.47 20.94
C GLY A 146 32.50 -22.49 21.07
N ASN A 147 33.65 -23.01 21.47
CA ASN A 147 34.94 -22.35 21.31
C ASN A 147 35.16 -22.21 19.81
N ILE A 148 34.67 -21.10 19.25
CA ILE A 148 35.12 -20.58 17.96
C ILE A 148 36.59 -20.20 18.14
N SER A 149 37.45 -21.18 17.91
CA SER A 149 38.90 -21.02 17.83
C SER A 149 39.21 -19.89 16.87
N GLY A 150 39.73 -18.79 17.44
CA GLY A 150 40.10 -17.55 16.77
C GLY A 150 41.32 -17.68 15.86
N TRP A 151 41.18 -18.46 14.78
CA TRP A 151 42.18 -18.60 13.73
C TRP A 151 41.53 -18.43 12.37
N LEU A 152 40.94 -17.25 12.12
CA LEU A 152 40.50 -16.66 10.84
C LEU A 152 39.70 -15.42 11.29
N ILE A 153 40.24 -14.21 11.36
CA ILE A 153 40.39 -13.29 10.22
C ILE A 153 41.23 -12.09 10.71
N PRO A 154 42.45 -11.86 10.21
CA PRO A 154 43.07 -10.55 10.23
C PRO A 154 43.22 -10.03 8.81
N LEU A 155 42.11 -9.90 8.06
CA LEU A 155 42.15 -9.24 6.73
C LEU A 155 40.94 -8.34 6.42
N LEU A 156 39.93 -8.24 7.30
CA LEU A 156 38.77 -7.35 7.08
C LEU A 156 38.88 -5.97 7.77
N SER A 157 39.88 -5.73 8.62
CA SER A 157 39.98 -4.48 9.40
C SER A 157 40.45 -3.26 8.61
N VAL A 158 41.06 -3.44 7.43
CA VAL A 158 41.57 -2.33 6.61
C VAL A 158 40.59 -1.91 5.50
N SER A 159 39.65 -2.78 5.11
CA SER A 159 38.77 -2.53 3.97
C SER A 159 37.43 -1.90 4.34
N ILE A 160 36.94 -2.12 5.56
CA ILE A 160 35.66 -1.58 6.04
C ILE A 160 35.63 -0.03 6.06
N PRO A 161 36.65 0.69 6.59
CA PRO A 161 36.60 2.15 6.60
C PRO A 161 36.67 2.75 5.18
N ALA A 162 37.42 2.14 4.25
CA ALA A 162 37.45 2.58 2.86
C ALA A 162 36.10 2.36 2.15
N LEU A 163 35.44 1.23 2.41
CA LEU A 163 34.14 0.90 1.84
C LEU A 163 33.03 1.82 2.36
N ILE A 164 33.08 2.20 3.65
CA ILE A 164 32.18 3.20 4.24
C ILE A 164 32.35 4.57 3.57
N LEU A 165 33.58 5.00 3.29
CA LEU A 165 33.84 6.28 2.60
C LEU A 165 33.32 6.28 1.15
N ILE A 166 33.48 5.18 0.43
CA ILE A 166 32.95 5.04 -0.94
C ILE A 166 31.41 5.11 -0.94
N ILE A 167 30.76 4.39 0.00
CA ILE A 167 29.30 4.43 0.13
C ILE A 167 28.82 5.85 0.50
N ALA A 168 29.49 6.54 1.42
CA ALA A 168 29.13 7.90 1.79
C ALA A 168 29.24 8.88 0.60
N PHE A 169 30.30 8.77 -0.21
CA PHE A 169 30.49 9.61 -1.39
C PHE A 169 29.43 9.34 -2.47
N ALA A 170 29.04 8.07 -2.66
CA ALA A 170 27.96 7.68 -3.57
C ALA A 170 26.61 8.24 -3.12
N ILE A 171 26.27 8.17 -1.82
CA ILE A 171 25.03 8.72 -1.25
C ILE A 171 24.98 10.25 -1.44
N VAL A 172 26.08 10.96 -1.16
CA VAL A 172 26.15 12.43 -1.35
C VAL A 172 25.97 12.80 -2.83
N SER A 173 26.59 12.03 -3.73
CA SER A 173 26.48 12.25 -5.18
C SER A 173 25.06 12.02 -5.69
N LEU A 174 24.38 10.95 -5.25
CA LEU A 174 22.99 10.67 -5.58
C LEU A 174 22.03 11.72 -5.04
N ASN A 175 22.25 12.22 -3.81
CA ASN A 175 21.45 13.29 -3.23
C ASN A 175 21.62 14.63 -3.98
N LYS A 176 22.82 14.91 -4.51
CA LYS A 176 23.08 16.12 -5.30
C LYS A 176 22.41 16.08 -6.67
N VAL A 177 22.41 14.91 -7.32
CA VAL A 177 21.66 14.67 -8.56
C VAL A 177 20.14 14.75 -8.33
N SER A 178 19.63 14.19 -7.22
CA SER A 178 18.22 14.27 -6.82
C SER A 178 17.77 15.72 -6.55
N SER A 179 18.61 16.53 -5.92
CA SER A 179 18.31 17.94 -5.64
C SER A 179 18.22 18.81 -6.90
N ILE A 180 19.05 18.52 -7.91
CA ILE A 180 19.04 19.24 -9.20
C ILE A 180 17.78 18.88 -10.01
N GLN A 181 17.37 17.61 -10.02
CA GLN A 181 16.14 17.16 -10.68
C GLN A 181 14.86 17.72 -10.03
N ARG A 182 14.82 17.82 -8.68
CA ARG A 182 13.66 18.40 -7.96
C ARG A 182 13.44 19.89 -8.23
N LYS A 183 14.51 20.66 -8.46
CA LYS A 183 14.37 22.09 -8.78
C LYS A 183 13.77 22.33 -10.17
N PHE A 184 13.94 21.41 -11.11
CA PHE A 184 13.37 21.53 -12.46
C PHE A 184 11.89 21.10 -12.52
N LEU A 185 11.48 20.10 -11.72
CA LEU A 185 10.09 19.61 -11.71
C LEU A 185 9.12 20.48 -10.92
N CYS A 186 9.57 21.22 -9.90
CA CYS A 186 8.68 22.12 -9.14
C CYS A 186 8.30 23.40 -9.88
N HIS A 187 9.07 23.84 -10.89
CA HIS A 187 8.73 25.08 -11.60
C HIS A 187 7.66 24.88 -12.68
N ARG A 188 7.43 23.64 -13.14
CA ARG A 188 6.43 23.32 -14.16
C ARG A 188 5.04 23.02 -13.60
N SER A 189 4.95 22.47 -12.38
CA SER A 189 3.67 22.14 -11.74
C SER A 189 2.85 23.37 -11.31
N LYS A 190 3.48 24.54 -11.11
CA LYS A 190 2.77 25.71 -10.57
C LYS A 190 1.96 26.48 -11.63
N GLU A 191 2.21 26.25 -12.91
CA GLU A 191 1.58 27.01 -14.00
C GLU A 191 0.36 26.28 -14.60
N GLU A 192 0.25 24.96 -14.43
CA GLU A 192 -0.87 24.16 -14.95
C GLU A 192 -2.09 24.14 -13.99
N ASP A 193 -1.88 24.30 -12.67
CA ASP A 193 -2.96 24.30 -11.68
C ASP A 193 -3.81 25.59 -11.68
N GLU A 194 -3.24 26.76 -12.01
CA GLU A 194 -4.01 28.01 -12.07
C GLU A 194 -4.95 28.07 -13.28
N VAL A 195 -4.60 27.43 -14.39
CA VAL A 195 -5.41 27.45 -15.62
C VAL A 195 -6.68 26.62 -15.46
N SER A 196 -6.61 25.45 -14.85
CA SER A 196 -7.76 24.55 -14.63
C SER A 196 -8.82 25.13 -13.68
N ILE A 197 -8.38 25.86 -12.65
CA ILE A 197 -9.29 26.47 -11.67
C ILE A 197 -10.09 27.61 -12.32
N VAL A 198 -9.44 28.47 -13.11
CA VAL A 198 -10.10 29.63 -13.76
C VAL A 198 -11.20 29.19 -14.74
N GLU A 199 -10.99 28.09 -15.47
CA GLU A 199 -11.97 27.58 -16.44
C GLU A 199 -13.18 26.94 -15.74
N THR A 200 -12.95 26.22 -14.64
CA THR A 200 -14.00 25.66 -13.79
C THR A 200 -14.89 26.77 -13.18
N TYR A 201 -14.28 27.87 -12.72
CA TYR A 201 -15.03 29.01 -12.17
C TYR A 201 -15.89 29.72 -13.22
N LYS A 202 -15.45 29.79 -14.49
CA LYS A 202 -16.26 30.37 -15.58
C LYS A 202 -17.52 29.55 -15.84
N HIS A 203 -17.41 28.23 -15.89
CA HIS A 203 -18.55 27.34 -16.13
C HIS A 203 -19.61 27.44 -15.02
N LEU A 204 -19.20 27.48 -13.75
CA LEU A 204 -20.12 27.64 -12.62
C LEU A 204 -20.84 29.00 -12.62
N GLN A 205 -20.20 30.06 -13.11
CA GLN A 205 -20.83 31.37 -13.23
C GLN A 205 -21.88 31.41 -14.35
N GLU A 206 -21.65 30.74 -15.47
CA GLU A 206 -22.61 30.63 -16.56
C GLU A 206 -23.88 29.86 -16.12
N GLU A 207 -23.71 28.74 -15.43
CA GLU A 207 -24.82 27.92 -14.94
C GLU A 207 -25.70 28.69 -13.94
N ARG A 208 -25.10 29.49 -13.05
CA ARG A 208 -25.83 30.37 -12.11
C ARG A 208 -26.63 31.46 -12.83
N LYS A 209 -26.10 32.03 -13.92
CA LYS A 209 -26.83 33.02 -14.73
C LYS A 209 -28.05 32.39 -15.40
N GLU A 210 -27.91 31.17 -15.92
CA GLU A 210 -29.02 30.46 -16.56
C GLU A 210 -30.13 30.10 -15.56
N LYS A 211 -29.77 29.62 -14.37
CA LYS A 211 -30.73 29.36 -13.28
C LYS A 211 -31.51 30.62 -12.86
N ARG A 212 -30.85 31.78 -12.81
CA ARG A 212 -31.51 33.07 -12.52
C ARG A 212 -32.49 33.51 -13.62
N LYS A 213 -32.14 33.29 -14.90
CA LYS A 213 -33.05 33.57 -16.04
C LYS A 213 -34.30 32.69 -15.97
N LYS A 214 -34.13 31.38 -15.72
CA LYS A 214 -35.23 30.41 -15.56
C LYS A 214 -36.13 30.73 -14.35
N LYS A 215 -35.60 31.29 -13.26
CA LYS A 215 -36.41 31.73 -12.11
C LYS A 215 -37.28 32.96 -12.44
N LYS A 216 -36.69 33.97 -13.11
CA LYS A 216 -37.41 35.19 -13.49
C LYS A 216 -38.54 34.95 -14.51
N SER A 217 -38.38 34.00 -15.44
CA SER A 217 -39.46 33.65 -16.38
C SER A 217 -40.66 33.03 -15.67
N LYS A 218 -40.42 32.10 -14.73
CA LYS A 218 -41.48 31.47 -13.93
C LYS A 218 -42.24 32.46 -13.04
N GLU A 219 -41.57 33.47 -12.48
CA GLU A 219 -42.23 34.52 -11.69
C GLU A 219 -43.12 35.43 -12.54
N LYS A 220 -42.70 35.78 -13.78
CA LYS A 220 -43.53 36.57 -14.71
C LYS A 220 -44.79 35.83 -15.16
N GLU A 221 -44.70 34.52 -15.36
CA GLU A 221 -45.85 33.69 -15.75
C GLU A 221 -46.88 33.58 -14.61
N LYS A 222 -46.42 33.42 -13.36
CA LYS A 222 -47.30 33.44 -12.17
C LYS A 222 -47.98 34.79 -11.93
N ALA A 223 -47.34 35.90 -12.29
CA ALA A 223 -47.94 37.23 -12.14
C ALA A 223 -49.10 37.47 -13.14
N LYS A 224 -48.99 36.97 -14.38
CA LYS A 224 -50.03 37.13 -15.40
C LYS A 224 -51.28 36.28 -15.15
N GLY A 225 -51.17 35.17 -14.42
CA GLY A 225 -52.30 34.28 -14.14
C GLY A 225 -53.28 34.76 -13.07
N LYS A 226 -53.03 35.89 -12.38
CA LYS A 226 -53.87 36.37 -11.27
C LYS A 226 -54.90 37.44 -11.64
N GLU A 227 -54.99 37.87 -12.90
CA GLU A 227 -55.82 39.03 -13.31
C GLU A 227 -57.12 38.64 -14.05
N ALA A 228 -57.48 37.36 -14.09
CA ALA A 228 -58.74 36.89 -14.66
C ALA A 228 -59.69 36.44 -13.54
N THR A 229 -60.33 37.39 -12.85
CA THR A 229 -61.52 37.12 -12.05
C THR A 229 -62.72 37.74 -12.79
N PRO A 230 -63.72 36.97 -13.25
CA PRO A 230 -64.87 37.53 -13.93
C PRO A 230 -65.74 38.27 -12.91
N THR A 231 -66.06 39.53 -13.23
CA THR A 231 -67.11 40.28 -12.55
C THR A 231 -68.44 39.76 -13.09
N GLU A 232 -69.09 38.85 -12.34
CA GLU A 232 -70.50 38.49 -12.57
C GLU A 232 -71.39 39.58 -11.96
N SER A 233 -72.29 40.11 -12.77
CA SER A 233 -73.41 41.00 -12.40
C SER A 233 -74.64 40.54 -13.15
#